data_AF-A0A840STR6-F1
#
_entry.id   AF-A0A840STR6-F1
#
_cell.length_a   1.000
_cell.length_b   1.000
_cell.length_c   1.000
_cell.angle_alpha   90.00
_cell.angle_beta   90.00
_cell.angle_gamma   90.00
#
_symmetry.space_group_name_H-M   'P 1'
#
loop_
_entity.id
_entity.type
_entity.pdbx_description
1 polymer ?
#
loop_
_entity_poly.entity_id
_entity_poly.type
_entity_poly.pdbx_seq_one_letter_code
_entity_poly.pdbx_strand_id
1 'polypeptide(L)' 'TADLFGFLTTTPNAEVRAVHPKAMPAILTEPTEWETWLSAPWSEAKALQRPLSDGALRIVLRGEKEDTVVPATL' A
#
# COMPACT_ATOMS: atom_id res chain seq x y z
N THR A 1 9.92 4.77 -25.96
CA THR A 1 9.04 3.86 -25.22
C THR A 1 8.81 4.44 -23.85
N ALA A 2 7.65 4.22 -23.23
CA ALA A 2 7.38 4.65 -21.86
C ALA A 2 7.41 3.44 -20.93
N ASP A 3 8.07 3.58 -19.78
CA ASP A 3 8.09 2.55 -18.75
C ASP A 3 6.89 2.79 -17.81
N LEU A 4 5.98 1.82 -17.77
CA LEU A 4 4.72 1.90 -17.01
C LEU A 4 4.68 0.79 -15.96
N PHE A 5 4.04 1.07 -14.83
CA PHE A 5 3.85 0.10 -13.76
C PHE A 5 2.47 0.26 -13.11
N GLY A 6 2.08 -0.78 -12.35
CA GLY A 6 0.91 -0.78 -11.48
C GLY A 6 1.17 -1.73 -10.31
N PHE A 7 0.32 -1.66 -9.29
CA PHE A 7 0.38 -2.52 -8.12
C PHE A 7 -0.95 -3.24 -7.91
N LEU A 8 -0.91 -4.36 -7.20
CA LEU A 8 -2.10 -5.13 -6.89
C LEU A 8 -2.91 -4.51 -5.75
N THR A 9 -4.22 -4.73 -5.80
CA THR A 9 -5.15 -4.37 -4.73
C THR A 9 -5.69 -5.61 -4.05
N THR A 10 -6.20 -5.47 -2.84
CA THR A 10 -6.79 -6.54 -2.04
C THR A 10 -7.97 -5.98 -1.23
N THR A 11 -8.65 -6.83 -0.47
CA THR A 11 -9.73 -6.39 0.42
C THR A 11 -9.19 -5.45 1.50
N PRO A 12 -9.94 -4.42 1.91
CA PRO A 12 -9.45 -3.48 2.92
C PRO A 12 -9.47 -4.07 4.34
N ASN A 13 -8.47 -3.71 5.14
CA ASN A 13 -8.45 -3.87 6.59
C ASN A 13 -9.39 -2.86 7.28
N ALA A 14 -9.49 -2.88 8.61
CA ALA A 14 -10.41 -2.03 9.36
C ALA A 14 -10.20 -0.52 9.09
N GLU A 15 -8.95 -0.05 9.08
CA GLU A 15 -8.63 1.37 8.91
C GLU A 15 -8.96 1.85 7.49
N VAL A 16 -8.57 1.09 6.46
CA VAL A 16 -8.85 1.47 5.07
C VAL A 16 -10.33 1.35 4.77
N ARG A 17 -11.03 0.33 5.29
CA ARG A 17 -12.46 0.12 5.02
C ARG A 17 -13.31 1.30 5.48
N ALA A 18 -12.93 1.95 6.58
CA ALA A 18 -13.60 3.13 7.10
C ALA A 18 -13.50 4.36 6.16
N VAL A 19 -12.50 4.39 5.27
CA VAL A 19 -12.27 5.50 4.33
C VAL A 19 -12.65 5.12 2.89
N HIS A 20 -12.28 3.92 2.45
CA HIS A 20 -12.50 3.40 1.11
C HIS A 20 -12.88 1.90 1.18
N PRO A 21 -14.17 1.55 1.15
CA PRO A 21 -14.66 0.22 1.50
C PRO A 21 -14.39 -0.85 0.44
N LYS A 22 -13.96 -0.46 -0.76
CA LYS A 22 -13.85 -1.38 -1.90
C LYS A 22 -12.53 -2.15 -1.95
N ALA A 23 -11.42 -1.50 -1.63
CA ALA A 23 -10.09 -2.08 -1.80
C ALA A 23 -9.04 -1.27 -1.03
N MET A 24 -7.92 -1.94 -0.71
CA MET A 24 -6.66 -1.33 -0.30
C MET A 24 -5.53 -1.81 -1.23
N PRO A 25 -4.40 -1.08 -1.35
CA PRO A 25 -3.21 -1.62 -2.00
C PRO A 25 -2.69 -2.84 -1.22
N ALA A 26 -2.11 -3.82 -1.93
CA ALA A 26 -1.30 -4.86 -1.27
C ALA A 26 0.00 -4.23 -0.75
N ILE A 27 0.31 -4.43 0.53
CA ILE A 27 1.46 -3.84 1.21
C ILE A 27 2.34 -4.97 1.73
N LEU A 28 3.64 -4.93 1.40
CA LEU A 28 4.65 -5.85 1.91
C LEU A 28 5.50 -5.11 2.93
N THR A 29 5.61 -5.63 4.15
CA THR A 29 6.24 -4.95 5.29
C THR A 29 7.58 -5.53 5.68
N GLU A 30 7.90 -6.76 5.24
CA GLU A 30 9.11 -7.46 5.62
C GLU A 30 10.07 -7.69 4.44
N PRO A 31 11.40 -7.65 4.65
CA PRO A 31 12.38 -7.92 3.59
C PRO A 31 12.20 -9.28 2.90
N THR A 32 11.78 -10.30 3.65
CA THR A 32 11.51 -11.64 3.11
C THR A 32 10.30 -11.67 2.16
N GLU A 33 9.30 -10.82 2.41
CA GLU A 33 8.16 -10.66 1.50
C GLU A 33 8.58 -9.98 0.20
N TRP A 34 9.50 -9.00 0.27
CA TRP A 34 10.04 -8.33 -0.92
C TRP A 34 10.83 -9.29 -1.78
N GLU A 35 11.71 -10.10 -1.16
CA GLU A 35 12.48 -11.11 -1.87
C GLU A 35 11.53 -12.11 -2.56
N THR A 36 10.55 -12.64 -1.82
CA THR A 36 9.54 -13.55 -2.37
C THR A 36 8.78 -12.90 -3.53
N TRP A 37 8.43 -11.62 -3.43
CA TRP A 37 7.72 -10.90 -4.49
C TRP A 37 8.57 -10.71 -5.76
N LEU A 38 9.87 -10.44 -5.60
CA LEU A 38 10.76 -10.11 -6.70
C LEU A 38 11.37 -11.35 -7.38
N SER A 39 11.47 -12.49 -6.69
CA SER A 39 12.21 -13.65 -7.19
C SER A 39 11.45 -14.99 -7.18
N ALA A 40 10.41 -15.16 -6.35
CA ALA A 40 9.71 -16.44 -6.25
C ALA A 40 8.75 -16.68 -7.44
N PRO A 41 8.39 -17.94 -7.73
CA PRO A 41 7.36 -18.25 -8.70
C PRO A 41 6.03 -17.58 -8.36
N TRP A 42 5.26 -17.19 -9.37
CA TRP A 42 3.96 -16.53 -9.18
C TRP A 42 2.99 -17.33 -8.29
N SER A 43 3.08 -18.67 -8.30
CA SER A 43 2.28 -19.54 -7.43
C SER A 43 2.45 -19.24 -5.94
N GLU A 44 3.63 -18.75 -5.55
CA GLU A 44 3.99 -18.38 -4.17
C GLU A 44 3.78 -16.88 -3.94
N ALA A 45 4.35 -16.03 -4.81
CA ALA A 45 4.31 -14.56 -4.66
C ALA A 45 2.88 -14.00 -4.59
N LYS A 46 1.92 -14.59 -5.33
CA LYS A 46 0.52 -14.12 -5.31
C LYS A 46 -0.14 -14.23 -3.94
N ALA A 47 0.34 -15.10 -3.06
CA ALA A 47 -0.18 -15.23 -1.69
C ALA A 47 0.11 -13.97 -0.84
N LEU A 48 1.05 -13.12 -1.29
CA LEU A 48 1.33 -11.82 -0.70
C LEU A 48 0.26 -10.76 -1.03
N GLN A 49 -0.64 -11.00 -1.99
CA GLN A 49 -1.79 -10.15 -2.28
C GLN A 49 -2.91 -10.36 -1.25
N ARG A 50 -2.68 -9.93 -0.01
CA ARG A 50 -3.58 -10.09 1.13
C ARG A 50 -3.79 -8.76 1.86
N PRO A 51 -4.91 -8.57 2.60
CA PRO A 51 -5.06 -7.43 3.49
C PRO A 51 -3.91 -7.38 4.50
N LEU A 52 -3.46 -6.17 4.80
CA LEU A 52 -2.64 -5.96 5.99
C LEU A 52 -3.49 -6.19 7.24
N SER A 53 -2.88 -6.62 8.35
CA SER A 53 -3.59 -6.79 9.61
C SER A 53 -4.24 -5.48 10.08
N ASP A 54 -5.36 -5.59 10.79
CA ASP A 54 -5.96 -4.46 11.48
C ASP A 54 -4.97 -3.87 12.50
N GLY A 55 -5.01 -2.55 12.70
CA GLY A 55 -4.11 -1.82 13.60
C GLY A 55 -2.70 -1.59 13.05
N ALA A 56 -2.35 -2.15 11.89
CA ALA A 56 -1.03 -1.96 11.28
C ALA A 56 -0.86 -0.57 10.62
N LEU A 57 -1.96 0.14 10.37
CA LEU A 57 -1.95 1.47 9.78
C LEU A 57 -2.38 2.53 10.79
N ARG A 58 -1.76 3.71 10.69
CA ARG A 58 -2.14 4.91 11.43
C ARG A 58 -2.61 5.98 10.47
N ILE A 59 -3.80 6.53 10.71
CA ILE A 59 -4.25 7.73 10.00
C ILE A 59 -3.42 8.92 10.47
N VAL A 60 -2.65 9.53 9.57
CA VAL A 60 -1.75 10.65 9.89
C VAL A 60 -2.39 12.02 9.61
N LEU A 61 -3.37 12.10 8.71
CA LEU A 61 -4.08 13.31 8.33
C LEU A 61 -5.53 12.98 7.92
N ARG A 62 -6.44 13.94 8.10
CA ARG A 62 -7.83 13.91 7.63
C ARG A 62 -8.19 15.30 7.09
N GLY A 63 -8.98 15.37 6.02
CA GLY A 63 -9.39 16.62 5.39
C GLY A 63 -9.29 16.54 3.87
N GLU A 64 -9.50 17.68 3.20
CA GLU A 64 -9.28 17.79 1.75
C GLU A 64 -7.78 17.71 1.42
N LYS A 65 -7.46 17.42 0.15
CA LYS A 65 -6.07 17.45 -0.31
C LYS A 65 -5.59 18.91 -0.26
N GLU A 66 -4.64 19.18 0.63
CA GLU A 66 -3.92 20.45 0.70
C GLU A 66 -2.42 20.19 0.51
N ASP A 67 -1.84 20.73 -0.56
CA ASP A 67 -0.39 20.71 -0.74
C ASP A 67 0.20 21.90 0.06
N THR A 68 0.75 21.63 1.24
CA THR A 68 1.40 22.68 2.04
C THR A 68 2.71 23.10 1.38
N VAL A 69 2.77 24.32 0.83
CA VAL A 69 4.03 24.90 0.36
C VAL A 69 4.86 25.28 1.58
N VAL A 70 5.80 24.43 1.98
CA VAL A 70 6.82 24.81 2.95
C VAL A 70 7.74 25.83 2.26
N PRO A 71 7.88 27.07 2.77
CA PRO A 71 8.81 28.03 2.18
C PRO A 71 10.23 27.45 2.24
N ALA A 72 10.97 27.52 1.14
CA ALA A 72 12.39 27.24 1.17
C ALA A 72 13.03 28.17 2.22
N THR A 73 13.56 27.60 3.29
CA THR A 73 14.32 28.37 4.27
C THR A 73 15.65 28.73 3.61
N LEU A 74 15.96 30.03 3.53
CA LEU A 74 17.26 30.54 3.08
C LEU A 74 18.37 30.15 4.06
#